data_AF-A0A7W1SF96-F1
#
_entry.id   AF-A0A7W1SF96-F1
#
_cell.length_a   1.000
_cell.length_b   1.000
_cell.length_c   1.000
_cell.angle_alpha   90.00
_cell.angle_beta   90.00
_cell.angle_gamma   90.00
#
_symmetry.space_group_name_H-M   'P 1'
#
loop_
_entity.id
_entity.type
_entity.pdbx_description
1 polymer ?
#
loop_
_entity_poly.entity_id
_entity_poly.type
_entity_poly.pdbx_seq_one_letter_code
_entity_poly.pdbx_strand_id
1 'polypeptide(L)'
;MTEYRALRRMHARSDKFGHEGWLEAWTELDRRGFRYEVVSERGSEYVRNKVLREMLERERDVIAQGQESRADLTATNYEFSEPPVQQPGEHHVLLKPRRKDVLLVDGRMVLSPDRRELLRVEGRLARNPSFWTSLVNIVRRYARLDGVRVPVSVETTAKIKIAGVSHMKVDYEYESVNGRPVTVAARRTAAAVASR
;
A
#
# COMPACT_ATOMS: atom_id res chain seq x y z
N MET A 1 0.75 16.66 5.15
CA MET A 1 1.19 15.65 4.15
C MET A 1 2.58 15.18 4.53
N THR A 2 2.84 13.87 4.47
CA THR A 2 4.20 13.32 4.68
C THR A 2 4.98 13.46 3.38
N GLU A 3 6.09 14.19 3.41
CA GLU A 3 7.01 14.28 2.27
C GLU A 3 8.00 13.13 2.32
N TYR A 4 8.37 12.51 1.20
CA TYR A 4 9.36 11.44 1.19
C TYR A 4 10.03 11.25 -0.17
N ARG A 5 11.17 10.54 -0.14
CA ARG A 5 11.78 9.89 -1.30
C ARG A 5 12.09 8.44 -0.96
N ALA A 6 11.63 7.51 -1.79
CA ALA A 6 11.77 6.08 -1.56
C ALA A 6 11.92 5.29 -2.86
N LEU A 7 12.77 4.27 -2.85
CA LEU A 7 12.84 3.26 -3.89
C LEU A 7 11.73 2.25 -3.62
N ARG A 8 10.83 2.05 -4.59
CA ARG A 8 9.81 1.01 -4.54
C ARG A 8 10.25 -0.17 -5.38
N ARG A 9 10.26 -1.37 -4.78
CA ARG A 9 10.43 -2.63 -5.49
C ARG A 9 9.07 -3.29 -5.66
N MET A 10 8.62 -3.41 -6.89
CA MET A 10 7.30 -3.89 -7.23
C MET A 10 7.41 -5.22 -7.97
N HIS A 11 6.56 -6.18 -7.60
CA HIS A 11 6.45 -7.47 -8.26
C HIS A 11 4.97 -7.82 -8.40
N ALA A 12 4.53 -8.20 -9.60
CA ALA A 12 3.20 -8.75 -9.81
C ALA A 12 3.29 -10.04 -10.61
N ARG A 13 2.40 -11.00 -10.28
CA ARG A 13 2.29 -12.29 -10.96
C ARG A 13 0.82 -12.73 -11.07
N SER A 14 0.50 -13.47 -12.13
CA SER A 14 -0.81 -14.11 -12.32
C SER A 14 -0.68 -15.63 -12.37
N ASP A 15 -1.57 -16.35 -11.69
CA ASP A 15 -1.49 -17.81 -11.61
C ASP A 15 -1.85 -18.51 -12.93
N LYS A 16 -2.72 -17.90 -13.75
CA LYS A 16 -3.30 -18.57 -14.92
C LYS A 16 -2.39 -18.59 -16.15
N PHE A 17 -1.62 -17.53 -16.36
CA PHE A 17 -0.77 -17.39 -17.56
C PHE A 17 0.73 -17.41 -17.25
N GLY A 18 1.11 -17.59 -15.98
CA GLY A 18 2.51 -17.50 -15.56
C GLY A 18 3.14 -16.13 -15.83
N HIS A 19 2.36 -15.10 -16.15
CA HIS A 19 2.89 -13.76 -16.37
C HIS A 19 3.29 -13.16 -15.04
N GLU A 20 4.56 -12.81 -14.95
CA GLU A 20 5.13 -12.06 -13.85
C GLU A 20 5.98 -10.90 -14.37
N GLY A 21 6.09 -9.85 -13.57
CA GLY A 21 6.83 -8.65 -13.93
C GLY A 21 7.32 -7.93 -12.68
N TRP A 22 8.48 -7.30 -12.82
CA TRP A 22 9.13 -6.51 -11.78
C TRP A 22 9.40 -5.11 -12.28
N LEU A 23 9.27 -4.15 -11.38
CA LEU A 23 9.57 -2.74 -11.63
C LEU A 23 10.16 -2.15 -10.36
N GLU A 24 11.31 -1.52 -10.49
CA GLU A 24 11.92 -0.70 -9.44
C GLU A 24 11.84 0.76 -9.88
N ALA A 25 11.32 1.61 -8.98
CA ALA A 25 11.19 3.03 -9.26
C ALA A 25 11.52 3.88 -8.04
N TRP A 26 12.29 4.94 -8.26
CA TRP A 26 12.31 6.04 -7.31
C TRP A 26 10.94 6.71 -7.31
N THR A 27 10.41 6.98 -6.12
CA THR A 27 9.17 7.69 -5.91
C THR A 27 9.39 8.84 -4.95
N GLU A 28 8.78 9.98 -5.28
CA GLU A 28 8.84 11.20 -4.48
C GLU A 28 7.44 11.72 -4.25
N LEU A 29 7.16 12.13 -3.01
CA LEU A 29 5.97 12.86 -2.66
C LEU A 29 6.38 14.13 -1.93
N ASP A 30 6.05 15.28 -2.51
CA ASP A 30 6.28 16.59 -1.91
C ASP A 30 5.20 17.59 -2.37
N ARG A 31 5.38 18.87 -2.08
CA ARG A 31 4.44 19.94 -2.46
C ARG A 31 4.19 20.05 -3.97
N ARG A 32 5.06 19.50 -4.82
CA ARG A 32 4.88 19.49 -6.28
C ARG A 32 4.07 18.27 -6.74
N GLY A 33 3.65 17.40 -5.82
CA GLY A 33 2.87 16.20 -6.07
C GLY A 33 3.71 14.93 -6.06
N PHE A 34 3.10 13.83 -6.53
CA PHE A 34 3.76 12.54 -6.64
C PHE A 34 4.49 12.39 -7.97
N ARG A 35 5.74 11.96 -7.93
CA ARG A 35 6.57 11.70 -9.11
C ARG A 35 7.25 10.35 -8.96
N TYR A 36 7.57 9.74 -10.09
CA TYR A 36 8.35 8.51 -10.10
C TYR A 36 9.28 8.44 -11.31
N GLU A 37 10.38 7.71 -11.13
CA GLU A 37 11.38 7.41 -12.16
C GLU A 37 11.67 5.92 -12.10
N VAL A 38 11.44 5.22 -13.22
CA VAL A 38 11.73 3.78 -13.30
C VAL A 38 13.21 3.58 -13.54
N VAL A 39 13.86 2.82 -12.66
CA VAL A 39 15.31 2.56 -12.71
C VAL A 39 15.64 1.13 -13.15
N SER A 40 14.71 0.19 -12.99
CA SER A 40 14.87 -1.19 -13.44
C SER A 40 13.51 -1.81 -13.69
N GLU A 41 13.39 -2.64 -14.72
CA GLU A 41 12.18 -3.40 -15.00
C GLU A 41 12.50 -4.68 -15.76
N ARG A 42 11.75 -5.75 -15.49
CA ARG A 42 11.92 -7.05 -16.16
C ARG A 42 10.64 -7.87 -16.15
N GLY A 43 10.62 -8.94 -16.95
CA GLY A 43 9.47 -9.84 -17.08
C GLY A 43 8.41 -9.33 -18.07
N SER A 44 7.19 -9.83 -17.94
CA SER A 44 6.06 -9.57 -18.84
C SER A 44 5.84 -8.09 -19.08
N GLU A 45 5.93 -7.66 -20.35
CA GLU A 45 5.64 -6.29 -20.76
C GLU A 45 4.23 -5.85 -20.36
N TYR A 46 3.26 -6.74 -20.48
CA TYR A 46 1.90 -6.48 -20.05
C TYR A 46 1.83 -6.18 -18.54
N VAL A 47 2.50 -6.99 -17.71
CA VAL A 47 2.52 -6.77 -16.25
C VAL A 47 3.22 -5.45 -15.92
N ARG A 48 4.36 -5.17 -16.53
CA ARG A 48 5.11 -3.91 -16.32
C ARG A 48 4.26 -2.69 -16.66
N ASN A 49 3.66 -2.66 -17.85
CA ASN A 49 3.00 -1.46 -18.38
C ASN A 49 1.54 -1.31 -17.95
N LYS A 50 0.78 -2.40 -17.85
CA LYS A 50 -0.67 -2.35 -17.57
C LYS A 50 -1.03 -2.66 -16.12
N VAL A 51 -0.06 -3.06 -15.29
CA VAL A 51 -0.28 -3.31 -13.86
C VAL A 51 0.60 -2.41 -12.99
N LEU A 52 1.92 -2.56 -13.10
CA LEU A 52 2.85 -1.89 -12.17
C LEU A 52 2.94 -0.39 -12.44
N ARG A 53 3.15 0.01 -13.71
CA ARG A 53 3.21 1.44 -14.10
C ARG A 53 1.86 2.13 -13.93
N GLU A 54 0.78 1.47 -14.34
CA GLU A 54 -0.60 1.94 -14.13
C GLU A 54 -0.93 2.21 -12.66
N MET A 55 -0.38 1.43 -11.72
CA MET A 55 -0.52 1.70 -10.29
C MET A 55 0.12 3.04 -9.89
N LEU A 56 1.36 3.30 -10.35
CA LEU A 56 2.08 4.54 -10.06
C LEU A 56 1.39 5.76 -10.72
N GLU A 57 0.90 5.59 -11.94
CA GLU A 57 0.12 6.61 -12.66
C GLU A 57 -1.16 6.97 -11.92
N ARG A 58 -1.92 5.99 -11.44
CA ARG A 58 -3.13 6.25 -10.63
C ARG A 58 -2.82 6.97 -9.32
N GLU A 59 -1.73 6.61 -8.65
CA GLU A 59 -1.31 7.32 -7.44
C GLU A 59 -0.97 8.79 -7.74
N ARG A 60 -0.28 9.04 -8.87
CA ARG A 60 -0.04 10.40 -9.37
C ARG A 60 -1.35 11.15 -9.60
N ASP A 61 -2.31 10.53 -10.28
CA ASP A 61 -3.59 11.18 -10.61
C ASP A 61 -4.42 11.50 -9.37
N VAL A 62 -4.49 10.59 -8.40
CA VAL A 62 -5.20 10.82 -7.13
C VAL A 62 -4.61 12.02 -6.39
N ILE A 63 -3.28 12.12 -6.34
CA ILE A 63 -2.58 13.21 -5.66
C ILE A 63 -2.71 14.52 -6.44
N ALA A 64 -2.59 14.48 -7.77
CA ALA A 64 -2.77 15.67 -8.62
C ALA A 64 -4.19 16.24 -8.52
N GLN A 65 -5.20 15.40 -8.26
CA GLN A 65 -6.59 15.82 -8.06
C GLN A 65 -6.91 16.26 -6.62
N GLY A 66 -5.94 16.28 -5.71
CA GLY A 66 -6.16 16.61 -4.29
C GLY A 66 -7.06 15.60 -3.56
N GLN A 67 -7.09 14.36 -4.04
CA GLN A 67 -7.98 13.31 -3.56
C GLN A 67 -7.30 12.36 -2.57
N GLU A 68 -6.05 12.60 -2.19
CA GLU A 68 -5.29 11.74 -1.28
C GLU A 68 -5.95 11.59 0.10
N SER A 69 -6.58 12.65 0.62
CA SER A 69 -7.30 12.64 1.90
C SER A 69 -8.50 11.69 1.91
N ARG A 70 -8.99 11.30 0.72
CA ARG A 70 -10.08 10.31 0.59
C ARG A 70 -9.64 8.90 0.96
N ALA A 71 -8.35 8.63 1.08
CA ALA A 71 -7.81 7.35 1.52
C ALA A 71 -7.52 7.29 3.03
N ASP A 72 -7.54 8.43 3.72
CA ASP A 72 -7.10 8.56 5.12
C ASP A 72 -7.97 7.76 6.09
N LEU A 73 -7.36 7.21 7.14
CA LEU A 73 -8.03 6.54 8.24
C LEU A 73 -8.66 7.56 9.21
N THR A 74 -9.75 8.20 8.78
CA THR A 74 -10.46 9.23 9.56
C THR A 74 -11.93 8.86 9.78
N ALA A 75 -12.57 9.48 10.78
CA ALA A 75 -14.00 9.29 11.06
C ALA A 75 -14.91 9.75 9.91
N THR A 76 -14.40 10.64 9.05
CA THR A 76 -15.07 11.05 7.80
C THR A 76 -15.13 9.91 6.79
N ASN A 77 -14.09 9.07 6.73
CA ASN A 77 -13.98 7.98 5.77
C ASN A 77 -14.48 6.64 6.33
N TYR A 78 -14.40 6.45 7.65
CA TYR A 78 -14.67 5.18 8.31
C TYR A 78 -15.56 5.32 9.54
N GLU A 79 -16.30 4.26 9.82
CA GLU A 79 -16.76 3.92 11.15
C GLU A 79 -15.77 2.92 11.77
N PHE A 80 -15.37 3.18 13.01
CA PHE A 80 -14.43 2.36 13.77
C PHE A 80 -15.16 1.63 14.88
N SER A 81 -14.88 0.34 15.03
CA SER A 81 -15.44 -0.47 16.11
C SER A 81 -14.45 -1.53 16.59
N GLU A 82 -14.65 -2.02 17.81
CA GLU A 82 -13.89 -3.13 18.37
C GLU A 82 -14.47 -4.46 17.85
N PRO A 83 -13.63 -5.47 17.55
CA PRO A 83 -14.14 -6.80 17.24
C PRO A 83 -14.76 -7.44 18.50
N PRO A 84 -15.68 -8.41 18.36
CA PRO A 84 -16.28 -9.11 19.50
C PRO A 84 -15.25 -9.85 20.37
N VAL A 85 -14.14 -10.29 19.77
CA VAL A 85 -13.04 -10.98 20.45
C VAL A 85 -11.73 -10.38 19.96
N GLN A 86 -10.89 -9.95 20.91
CA GLN A 86 -9.54 -9.49 20.63
C GLN A 86 -8.55 -10.66 20.65
N GLN A 87 -7.62 -10.65 19.70
CA GLN A 87 -6.55 -11.64 19.66
C GLN A 87 -5.44 -11.26 20.65
N PRO A 88 -4.84 -12.23 21.35
CA PRO A 88 -3.70 -11.94 22.23
C PRO A 88 -2.51 -11.36 21.45
N GLY A 89 -1.85 -10.33 21.99
CA GLY A 89 -0.62 -9.76 21.43
C GLY A 89 -0.79 -8.67 20.36
N GLU A 90 -2.00 -8.45 19.85
CA GLU A 90 -2.32 -7.36 18.92
C GLU A 90 -3.65 -6.70 19.31
N HIS A 91 -3.81 -5.42 18.98
CA HIS A 91 -5.08 -4.73 19.19
C HIS A 91 -5.74 -4.42 17.84
N HIS A 92 -6.88 -5.05 17.56
CA HIS A 92 -7.56 -4.90 16.28
C HIS A 92 -8.69 -3.88 16.39
N VAL A 93 -8.84 -3.03 15.39
CA VAL A 93 -9.99 -2.14 15.22
C VAL A 93 -10.58 -2.36 13.85
N LEU A 94 -11.88 -2.66 13.80
CA LEU A 94 -12.63 -2.85 12.57
C LEU A 94 -12.78 -1.52 11.83
N LEU A 95 -12.63 -1.58 10.51
CA LEU A 95 -12.73 -0.46 9.59
C LEU A 95 -13.93 -0.70 8.68
N LYS A 96 -15.02 0.03 8.91
CA LYS A 96 -16.16 0.02 8.00
C LYS A 96 -16.17 1.30 7.16
N PRO A 97 -15.95 1.21 5.83
CA PRO A 97 -15.92 2.40 4.98
C PRO A 97 -17.32 3.01 4.89
N ARG A 98 -17.41 4.34 5.03
CA ARG A 98 -18.68 5.09 4.93
C ARG A 98 -19.18 5.25 3.49
N ARG A 99 -18.33 4.97 2.50
CA ARG A 99 -18.66 5.04 1.07
C ARG A 99 -17.99 3.91 0.30
N LYS A 100 -18.56 3.56 -0.85
CA LYS A 100 -17.93 2.63 -1.81
C LYS A 100 -16.91 3.37 -2.65
N ASP A 101 -15.63 3.25 -2.29
CA ASP A 101 -14.52 3.93 -2.93
C ASP A 101 -13.35 2.96 -3.12
N VAL A 102 -12.60 3.11 -4.22
CA VAL A 102 -11.46 2.24 -4.55
C VAL A 102 -10.26 2.48 -3.62
N LEU A 103 -10.23 3.63 -2.94
CA LEU A 103 -9.18 4.00 -2.00
C LEU A 103 -9.42 3.49 -0.57
N LEU A 104 -10.62 2.99 -0.28
CA LEU A 104 -11.03 2.58 1.08
C LEU A 104 -10.97 1.06 1.26
N VAL A 105 -10.69 0.64 2.49
CA VAL A 105 -10.59 -0.78 2.89
C VAL A 105 -11.71 -1.14 3.86
N ASP A 106 -12.53 -2.12 3.50
CA ASP A 106 -13.42 -2.82 4.44
C ASP A 106 -12.63 -3.95 5.09
N GLY A 107 -12.37 -3.84 6.40
CA GLY A 107 -11.47 -4.75 7.08
C GLY A 107 -11.10 -4.31 8.49
N ARG A 108 -9.80 -4.31 8.81
CA ARG A 108 -9.30 -3.92 10.13
C ARG A 108 -7.95 -3.24 10.06
N MET A 109 -7.69 -2.39 11.04
CA MET A 109 -6.34 -1.98 11.39
C MET A 109 -5.85 -2.77 12.61
N VAL A 110 -4.56 -3.00 12.66
CA VAL A 110 -3.89 -3.75 13.72
C VAL A 110 -2.88 -2.82 14.37
N LEU A 111 -3.03 -2.61 15.67
CA LEU A 111 -2.17 -1.77 16.47
C LEU A 111 -1.26 -2.62 17.37
N SER A 112 -0.15 -2.02 17.81
CA SER A 112 0.68 -2.56 18.89
C SER A 112 -0.14 -2.75 20.18
N PRO A 113 0.30 -3.61 21.12
CA PRO A 113 -0.40 -3.83 22.38
C PRO A 113 -0.71 -2.55 23.17
N ASP A 114 0.21 -1.58 23.14
CA ASP A 114 0.06 -0.26 23.77
C ASP A 114 -0.75 0.75 22.93
N ARG A 115 -1.25 0.32 21.77
CA ARG A 115 -2.04 1.10 20.80
C ARG A 115 -1.32 2.34 20.22
N ARG A 116 0.00 2.44 20.37
CA ARG A 116 0.78 3.60 19.90
C ARG A 116 1.19 3.49 18.44
N GLU A 117 1.34 2.28 17.93
CA GLU A 117 1.76 2.01 16.56
C GLU A 117 0.67 1.33 15.76
N LEU A 118 0.42 1.82 14.56
CA LEU A 118 -0.31 1.08 13.54
C LEU A 118 0.69 0.15 12.86
N LEU A 119 0.46 -1.14 12.97
CA LEU A 119 1.34 -2.18 12.44
C LEU A 119 0.92 -2.56 11.01
N ARG A 120 -0.38 -2.77 10.79
CA ARG A 120 -0.93 -3.07 9.46
C ARG A 120 -2.40 -2.68 9.32
N VAL A 121 -2.81 -2.49 8.07
CA VAL A 121 -4.22 -2.43 7.65
C VAL A 121 -4.45 -3.57 6.68
N GLU A 122 -5.49 -4.36 6.92
CA GLU A 122 -5.81 -5.51 6.09
C GLU A 122 -7.32 -5.62 5.85
N GLY A 123 -7.70 -6.12 4.67
CA GLY A 123 -9.10 -6.27 4.31
C GLY A 123 -9.29 -6.29 2.81
N ARG A 124 -10.50 -5.93 2.38
CA ARG A 124 -10.89 -5.86 0.97
C ARG A 124 -11.15 -4.42 0.57
N LEU A 125 -10.83 -4.05 -0.67
CA LEU A 125 -11.23 -2.75 -1.19
C LEU A 125 -12.76 -2.59 -1.18
N ALA A 126 -13.24 -1.42 -0.73
CA ALA A 126 -14.67 -1.11 -0.64
C ALA A 126 -15.35 -1.03 -2.01
N ARG A 127 -14.56 -0.79 -3.06
CA ARG A 127 -14.98 -0.86 -4.47
C ARG A 127 -13.89 -1.53 -5.31
N ASN A 128 -14.32 -2.28 -6.32
CA ASN A 128 -13.42 -2.85 -7.31
C ASN A 128 -12.77 -1.73 -8.17
N PRO A 129 -11.46 -1.79 -8.44
CA PRO A 129 -10.74 -0.75 -9.16
C PRO A 129 -11.02 -0.72 -10.66
N SER A 130 -11.64 -1.78 -11.20
CA SER A 130 -12.09 -1.86 -12.59
C SER A 130 -13.19 -2.92 -12.75
N PHE A 131 -13.83 -2.98 -13.92
CA PHE A 131 -14.79 -4.04 -14.27
C PHE A 131 -14.12 -5.44 -14.37
N TRP A 132 -12.83 -5.48 -14.66
CA TRP A 132 -12.07 -6.71 -14.90
C TRP A 132 -11.35 -7.23 -13.65
N THR A 133 -11.13 -6.37 -12.66
CA THR A 133 -10.42 -6.66 -11.40
C THR A 133 -11.40 -6.65 -10.24
N SER A 134 -11.54 -7.78 -9.55
CA SER A 134 -12.47 -7.95 -8.44
C SER A 134 -11.79 -8.58 -7.24
N LEU A 135 -12.42 -8.49 -6.06
CA LEU A 135 -11.95 -9.19 -4.84
C LEU A 135 -10.51 -8.84 -4.48
N VAL A 136 -10.19 -7.54 -4.50
CA VAL A 136 -8.86 -7.06 -4.12
C VAL A 136 -8.74 -7.09 -2.60
N ASN A 137 -8.09 -8.14 -2.09
CA ASN A 137 -7.60 -8.18 -0.73
C ASN A 137 -6.29 -7.42 -0.67
N ILE A 138 -6.10 -6.65 0.40
CA ILE A 138 -4.92 -5.82 0.61
C ILE A 138 -4.41 -6.02 2.02
N VAL A 139 -3.07 -6.04 2.16
CA VAL A 139 -2.36 -5.94 3.43
C VAL A 139 -1.32 -4.83 3.27
N ARG A 140 -1.50 -3.74 4.02
CA ARG A 140 -0.54 -2.62 4.09
C ARG A 140 0.15 -2.68 5.44
N ARG A 141 1.46 -2.89 5.46
CA ARG A 141 2.28 -2.87 6.68
C ARG A 141 2.95 -1.52 6.85
N TYR A 142 3.08 -1.09 8.09
CA TYR A 142 3.63 0.21 8.45
C TYR A 142 4.82 0.05 9.39
N ALA A 143 5.75 0.98 9.31
CA ALA A 143 6.79 1.17 10.30
C ALA A 143 6.90 2.65 10.65
N ARG A 144 7.46 2.94 11.83
CA ARG A 144 7.84 4.29 12.21
C ARG A 144 9.32 4.50 11.87
N LEU A 145 9.59 5.39 10.92
CA LEU A 145 10.93 5.80 10.53
C LEU A 145 11.17 7.20 11.08
N ASP A 146 12.11 7.33 12.00
CA ASP A 146 12.51 8.60 12.62
C ASP A 146 11.33 9.47 13.09
N GLY A 147 10.35 8.81 13.73
CA GLY A 147 9.15 9.44 14.28
C GLY A 147 7.93 9.45 13.34
N VAL A 148 8.12 9.19 12.05
CA VAL A 148 7.06 9.28 11.03
C VAL A 148 6.57 7.89 10.65
N ARG A 149 5.25 7.68 10.70
CA ARG A 149 4.63 6.43 10.27
C ARG A 149 4.47 6.42 8.75
N VAL A 150 5.01 5.39 8.10
CA VAL A 150 4.96 5.23 6.65
C VAL A 150 4.67 3.78 6.27
N PRO A 151 4.01 3.52 5.11
CA PRO A 151 3.85 2.17 4.60
C PRO A 151 5.21 1.61 4.18
N VAL A 152 5.55 0.40 4.61
CA VAL A 152 6.82 -0.26 4.23
C VAL A 152 6.62 -1.44 3.29
N SER A 153 5.40 -1.98 3.25
CA SER A 153 5.02 -3.03 2.30
C SER A 153 3.52 -2.98 2.02
N VAL A 154 3.15 -3.24 0.77
CA VAL A 154 1.77 -3.41 0.33
C VAL A 154 1.67 -4.68 -0.48
N GLU A 155 0.82 -5.60 -0.01
CA GLU A 155 0.48 -6.82 -0.73
C GLU A 155 -0.98 -6.76 -1.16
N THR A 156 -1.24 -7.18 -2.39
CA THR A 156 -2.60 -7.31 -2.91
C THR A 156 -2.79 -8.65 -3.58
N THR A 157 -3.98 -9.22 -3.39
CA THR A 157 -4.45 -10.39 -4.13
C THR A 157 -5.77 -10.02 -4.78
N ALA A 158 -5.87 -10.17 -6.10
CA ALA A 158 -7.05 -9.81 -6.87
C ALA A 158 -7.47 -10.95 -7.78
N LYS A 159 -8.77 -11.08 -8.04
CA LYS A 159 -9.30 -11.93 -9.11
C LYS A 159 -9.46 -11.10 -10.37
N ILE A 160 -8.68 -11.42 -11.38
CA ILE A 160 -8.74 -10.83 -12.72
C ILE A 160 -9.49 -11.82 -13.62
N LYS A 161 -10.59 -11.38 -14.26
CA LYS A 161 -11.47 -12.27 -15.05
C LYS A 161 -10.72 -13.12 -16.08
N ILE A 162 -9.71 -12.54 -16.73
CA ILE A 162 -8.98 -13.21 -17.81
C ILE A 162 -7.75 -13.95 -17.26
N ALA A 163 -7.05 -13.38 -16.28
CA ALA A 163 -5.76 -13.85 -15.75
C ALA A 163 -5.83 -14.66 -14.43
N GLY A 164 -7.03 -14.96 -13.94
CA GLY A 164 -7.22 -15.71 -12.70
C GLY A 164 -6.83 -14.91 -11.47
N VAL A 165 -6.31 -15.58 -10.44
CA VAL A 165 -5.80 -14.92 -9.25
C VAL A 165 -4.47 -14.26 -9.59
N SER A 166 -4.31 -13.01 -9.18
CA SER A 166 -3.09 -12.22 -9.37
C SER A 166 -2.65 -11.65 -8.05
N HIS A 167 -1.35 -11.71 -7.82
CA HIS A 167 -0.69 -11.23 -6.62
C HIS A 167 0.23 -10.08 -7.00
N MET A 168 0.25 -9.04 -6.18
CA MET A 168 1.21 -7.94 -6.32
C MET A 168 1.76 -7.58 -4.95
N LYS A 169 3.07 -7.36 -4.88
CA LYS A 169 3.79 -6.87 -3.71
C LYS A 169 4.58 -5.61 -4.08
N VAL A 170 4.56 -4.63 -3.20
CA VAL A 170 5.33 -3.39 -3.29
C VAL A 170 6.04 -3.17 -1.97
N ASP A 171 7.36 -3.19 -1.98
CA ASP A 171 8.20 -2.89 -0.82
C ASP A 171 8.85 -1.52 -0.97
N TYR A 172 8.95 -0.79 0.14
CA TYR A 172 9.44 0.58 0.17
C TYR A 172 10.78 0.64 0.91
N GLU A 173 11.79 1.18 0.24
CA GLU A 173 13.07 1.52 0.84
C GLU A 173 13.22 3.05 0.87
N TYR A 174 12.94 3.64 2.03
CA TYR A 174 12.97 5.08 2.19
C TYR A 174 14.40 5.63 2.24
N GLU A 175 14.67 6.60 1.36
CA GLU A 175 15.88 7.41 1.41
C GLU A 175 15.69 8.55 2.42
N SER A 176 14.57 9.26 2.34
CA SER A 176 14.24 10.37 3.24
C SER A 176 12.74 10.45 3.54
N VAL A 177 12.42 11.01 4.71
CA VAL A 177 11.05 11.33 5.14
C VAL A 177 11.05 12.72 5.79
N ASN A 178 10.13 13.59 5.38
CA ASN A 178 10.01 14.99 5.81
C ASN A 178 11.34 15.76 5.75
N GLY A 179 12.07 15.59 4.65
CA GLY A 179 13.37 16.26 4.41
C GLY A 179 14.54 15.71 5.23
N ARG A 180 14.34 14.63 6.01
CA ARG A 180 15.38 14.00 6.82
C ARG A 180 15.79 12.65 6.22
N PRO A 181 17.09 12.38 6.02
CA PRO A 181 17.55 11.05 5.61
C PRO A 181 17.15 9.98 6.65
N VAL A 182 16.65 8.86 6.16
CA VAL A 182 16.31 7.72 7.04
C VAL A 182 17.59 7.00 7.45
N THR A 183 17.75 6.76 8.75
CA THR A 183 18.93 6.07 9.29
C THR A 183 19.02 4.61 8.82
N VAL A 184 20.23 4.05 8.77
CA VAL A 184 20.44 2.63 8.43
C VAL A 184 19.70 1.69 9.39
N ALA A 185 19.66 2.03 10.68
CA ALA A 185 18.91 1.28 11.68
C ALA A 185 17.40 1.27 11.36
N ALA A 186 16.81 2.43 11.07
CA ALA A 186 15.41 2.54 10.68
C ALA A 186 15.10 1.77 9.39
N ARG A 187 15.98 1.80 8.38
CA ARG A 187 15.83 1.00 7.15
C ARG A 187 15.82 -0.50 7.42
N ARG A 188 16.69 -1.00 8.31
CA ARG A 188 16.71 -2.43 8.70
C ARG A 188 15.42 -2.84 9.41
N THR A 189 14.92 -2.00 10.32
CA THR A 189 13.62 -2.24 10.97
C THR A 189 12.48 -2.27 9.94
N ALA A 190 12.45 -1.32 9.00
CA ALA A 190 11.46 -1.29 7.92
C ALA A 190 11.48 -2.58 7.08
N ALA A 191 12.67 -3.01 6.66
CA ALA A 191 12.86 -4.22 5.87
C ALA A 191 12.37 -5.48 6.61
N ALA A 192 12.68 -5.59 7.91
CA ALA A 192 12.22 -6.71 8.74
C ALA A 192 10.69 -6.74 8.91
N VAL A 193 10.01 -5.59 8.86
CA VAL A 193 8.53 -5.51 8.88
C VAL A 193 7.96 -5.89 7.50
N ALA A 194 8.59 -5.45 6.41
CA ALA A 194 8.17 -5.75 5.05
C ALA A 194 8.31 -7.24 4.65
N SER A 195 9.23 -7.97 5.31
CA SER A 195 9.47 -9.40 5.08
C SER A 195 8.54 -10.35 5.84
N ARG A 196 7.73 -9.85 6.79
CA ARG A 196 6.72 -10.64 7.51
C ARG A 196 5.48 -10.86 6.66
#